data_AF-A0A4R4VRQ9-F1
#
_entry.id   AF-A0A4R4VRQ9-F1
#
_cell.length_a   1.000
_cell.length_b   1.000
_cell.length_c   1.000
_cell.angle_alpha   90.00
_cell.angle_beta   90.00
_cell.angle_gamma   90.00
#
_symmetry.space_group_name_H-M   'P 1'
#
loop_
_entity.id
_entity.type
_entity.pdbx_description
1 polymer ?
#
loop_
_entity_poly.entity_id
_entity_poly.type
_entity_poly.pdbx_seq_one_letter_code
_entity_poly.pdbx_strand_id
1 'polypeptide(L)'
;MQPRRAFPEGYLWGAGTSALQHEGSPLADGAGQSIMYRWAHAPGRVPAGQDFDVSADFYRRFRDDVGLMRQLGLRAYNFQRLLPDGRKRINPRGLDFYDALLEAEIAPLCNLYVFDHPTELEDRNRHGRPVQPNTRHTGQPSGRNRASRPSRRGPPPRR
;
A
#
# COMPACT_ATOMS: atom_id res chain seq x y z
N MET A 1 34.98 30.52 -3.29
CA MET A 1 33.80 30.13 -2.47
C MET A 1 32.67 29.87 -3.44
N GLN A 2 32.13 28.65 -3.54
CA GLN A 2 31.00 28.38 -4.46
C GLN A 2 29.73 29.06 -3.92
N PRO A 3 28.88 29.64 -4.78
CA PRO A 3 27.62 30.22 -4.33
C PRO A 3 26.76 29.13 -3.69
N ARG A 4 26.28 29.41 -2.47
CA ARG A 4 25.41 28.51 -1.73
C ARG A 4 24.09 28.43 -2.48
N ARG A 5 23.70 27.24 -2.96
CA ARG A 5 22.40 27.04 -3.61
C ARG A 5 21.30 27.35 -2.58
N ALA A 6 20.47 28.34 -2.89
CA ALA A 6 19.30 28.69 -2.10
C ALA A 6 18.04 28.24 -2.83
N PHE A 7 17.02 27.88 -2.05
CA PHE A 7 15.69 27.63 -2.58
C PHE A 7 14.97 28.96 -2.82
N PRO A 8 14.02 29.02 -3.78
CA PRO A 8 13.21 30.20 -3.98
C PRO A 8 12.45 30.61 -2.71
N GLU A 9 12.12 31.90 -2.61
CA GLU A 9 11.21 32.37 -1.57
C GLU A 9 9.87 31.64 -1.66
N GLY A 10 9.31 31.26 -0.50
CA GLY A 10 8.06 30.51 -0.44
C GLY A 10 8.18 29.01 -0.76
N TYR A 11 9.38 28.45 -0.90
CA TYR A 11 9.54 27.01 -1.09
C TYR A 11 8.93 26.21 0.08
N LEU A 12 7.99 25.31 -0.23
CA LEU A 12 7.30 24.49 0.75
C LEU A 12 8.10 23.22 1.05
N TRP A 13 8.68 23.17 2.25
CA TRP A 13 9.21 21.94 2.82
C TRP A 13 8.08 21.17 3.49
N GLY A 14 7.87 19.94 3.05
CA GLY A 14 6.80 19.11 3.56
C GLY A 14 7.15 17.63 3.56
N ALA A 15 6.23 16.83 4.09
CA ALA A 15 6.27 15.39 4.04
C ALA A 15 4.97 14.85 3.45
N GLY A 16 4.95 13.57 3.10
CA GLY A 16 3.74 12.92 2.59
C GLY A 16 3.72 11.45 2.94
N THR A 17 2.54 10.94 3.22
CA THR A 17 2.32 9.53 3.52
C THR A 17 1.16 8.97 2.69
N SER A 18 1.01 7.65 2.70
CA SER A 18 -0.18 6.97 2.19
C SER A 18 -0.96 6.40 3.37
N ALA A 19 -2.29 6.33 3.26
CA ALA A 19 -3.13 5.84 4.34
C ALA A 19 -2.78 4.39 4.73
N LEU A 20 -2.61 3.53 3.73
CA LEU A 20 -2.30 2.12 3.90
C LEU A 20 -1.08 1.83 4.76
N GLN A 21 0.00 2.59 4.56
CA GLN A 21 1.27 2.32 5.22
C GLN A 21 1.34 2.93 6.62
N HIS A 22 0.46 3.87 6.94
CA HIS A 22 0.64 4.76 8.08
C HIS A 22 -0.54 4.74 9.07
N GLU A 23 -1.78 4.65 8.59
CA GLU A 23 -2.98 4.82 9.43
C GLU A 23 -3.19 3.71 10.45
N GLY A 24 -3.24 2.47 9.99
CA GLY A 24 -3.87 1.40 10.76
C GLY A 24 -5.40 1.56 10.85
N SER A 25 -6.05 0.67 11.57
CA SER A 25 -7.51 0.63 11.78
C SER A 25 -8.33 0.67 10.46
N PRO A 26 -8.05 -0.21 9.48
CA PRO A 26 -8.61 -0.13 8.13
C PRO A 26 -10.14 -0.26 8.06
N LEU A 27 -10.78 -0.79 9.10
CA LEU A 27 -12.24 -1.02 9.17
C LEU A 27 -12.94 -0.18 10.24
N ALA A 28 -12.25 0.79 10.84
CA ALA A 28 -12.84 1.63 11.89
C ALA A 28 -13.85 2.65 11.33
N ASP A 29 -14.76 3.12 12.18
CA ASP A 29 -15.77 4.15 11.88
C ASP A 29 -16.57 3.93 10.58
N GLY A 30 -16.85 2.68 10.25
CA GLY A 30 -17.64 2.32 9.07
C GLY A 30 -16.89 2.40 7.74
N ALA A 31 -15.55 2.41 7.79
CA ALA A 31 -14.71 2.20 6.61
C ALA A 31 -14.97 0.82 5.98
N GLY A 32 -15.08 0.79 4.66
CA GLY A 32 -15.21 -0.45 3.89
C GLY A 32 -13.87 -1.12 3.65
N GLN A 33 -13.88 -2.40 3.28
CA GLN A 33 -12.64 -3.10 2.94
C GLN A 33 -12.05 -2.55 1.65
N SER A 34 -10.75 -2.27 1.66
CA SER A 34 -10.02 -1.91 0.46
C SER A 34 -9.36 -3.12 -0.21
N ILE A 35 -9.02 -2.99 -1.49
CA ILE A 35 -8.32 -4.07 -2.22
C ILE A 35 -6.98 -4.44 -1.57
N MET A 36 -6.31 -3.48 -0.94
CA MET A 36 -5.04 -3.70 -0.27
C MET A 36 -5.24 -4.39 1.08
N TYR A 37 -6.33 -4.11 1.80
CA TYR A 37 -6.74 -4.90 2.96
C TYR A 37 -6.93 -6.38 2.57
N ARG A 38 -7.72 -6.65 1.51
CA ARG A 38 -7.95 -8.01 1.02
C ARG A 38 -6.66 -8.69 0.55
N TRP A 39 -5.79 -7.96 -0.14
CA TRP A 39 -4.50 -8.49 -0.60
C TRP A 39 -3.57 -8.83 0.56
N ALA A 40 -3.46 -7.96 1.58
CA ALA A 40 -2.59 -8.18 2.72
C ALA A 40 -3.00 -9.40 3.55
N HIS A 41 -4.30 -9.62 3.71
CA HIS A 41 -4.86 -10.75 4.47
C HIS A 41 -4.91 -12.06 3.68
N ALA A 42 -4.55 -12.07 2.40
CA ALA A 42 -4.52 -13.29 1.61
C ALA A 42 -3.25 -14.11 1.93
N PRO A 43 -3.36 -15.44 2.15
CA PRO A 43 -2.22 -16.28 2.51
C PRO A 43 -1.05 -16.17 1.51
N GLY A 44 0.16 -15.96 2.04
CA GLY A 44 1.39 -15.91 1.25
C GLY A 44 1.59 -14.64 0.42
N ARG A 45 0.78 -13.59 0.61
CA ARG A 45 0.98 -12.30 -0.08
C ARG A 45 1.98 -11.39 0.62
N VAL A 46 1.94 -11.34 1.95
CA VAL A 46 2.83 -10.50 2.76
C VAL A 46 3.86 -11.37 3.50
N PRO A 47 5.15 -11.02 3.45
CA PRO A 47 6.18 -11.72 4.23
C PRO A 47 5.84 -11.75 5.71
N ALA A 48 6.15 -12.87 6.37
CA ALA A 48 5.99 -13.05 7.82
C ALA A 48 4.56 -12.82 8.36
N GLY A 49 3.53 -12.87 7.50
CA GLY A 49 2.14 -12.70 7.92
C GLY A 49 1.81 -11.30 8.44
N GLN A 50 2.59 -10.29 8.05
CA GLN A 50 2.28 -8.90 8.40
C GLN A 50 1.04 -8.41 7.66
N ASP A 51 0.38 -7.42 8.24
CA ASP A 51 -0.79 -6.73 7.67
C ASP A 51 -0.67 -5.21 7.91
N PHE A 52 -1.76 -4.49 7.66
CA PHE A 52 -1.85 -3.03 7.83
C PHE A 52 -2.84 -2.64 8.93
N ASP A 53 -3.17 -3.56 9.85
CA ASP A 53 -4.22 -3.34 10.85
C ASP A 53 -3.79 -2.32 11.91
N VAL A 54 -2.49 -2.26 12.22
CA VAL A 54 -1.92 -1.32 13.19
C VAL A 54 -1.06 -0.25 12.53
N SER A 55 -0.15 -0.62 11.62
CA SER A 55 0.80 0.32 10.98
C SER A 55 1.51 1.22 12.01
N ALA A 56 1.44 2.56 11.87
CA ALA A 56 1.97 3.50 12.86
C ALA A 56 0.92 3.95 13.91
N ASP A 57 -0.30 3.41 13.84
CA ASP A 57 -1.49 3.81 14.62
C ASP A 57 -1.83 5.30 14.47
N PHE A 58 -1.45 5.90 13.33
CA PHE A 58 -1.68 7.31 13.04
C PHE A 58 -3.17 7.67 13.11
N TYR A 59 -4.05 6.73 12.76
CA TYR A 59 -5.50 6.92 12.88
C TYR A 59 -5.95 7.38 14.27
N ARG A 60 -5.28 6.92 15.32
CA ARG A 60 -5.60 7.27 16.71
C ARG A 60 -4.68 8.36 17.26
N ARG A 61 -3.49 8.51 16.68
CA ARG A 61 -2.39 9.31 17.22
C ARG A 61 -2.02 10.54 16.39
N PHE A 62 -2.79 10.84 15.33
CA PHE A 62 -2.48 11.92 14.40
C PHE A 62 -2.22 13.28 15.08
N ARG A 63 -2.85 13.57 16.22
CA ARG A 63 -2.61 14.83 16.95
C ARG A 63 -1.18 14.93 17.50
N ASP A 64 -0.65 13.82 18.01
CA ASP A 64 0.74 13.74 18.46
C ASP A 64 1.68 13.90 17.26
N ASP A 65 1.37 13.23 16.14
CA ASP A 65 2.16 13.29 14.93
C ASP A 65 2.14 14.71 14.31
N VAL A 66 1.01 15.40 14.30
CA VAL A 66 0.92 16.82 13.90
C VAL A 66 1.77 17.71 14.80
N GLY A 67 1.79 17.45 16.11
CA GLY A 67 2.69 18.13 17.04
C GLY A 67 4.16 17.96 16.66
N LEU A 68 4.57 16.74 16.29
CA LEU A 68 5.93 16.46 15.80
C LEU A 68 6.21 17.15 14.46
N MET A 69 5.26 17.15 13.51
CA MET A 69 5.39 17.85 12.23
C MET A 69 5.64 19.35 12.44
N ARG A 70 4.94 19.97 13.40
CA ARG A 70 5.16 21.36 13.78
C ARG A 70 6.54 21.58 14.37
N GLN A 71 7.00 20.71 15.27
CA GLN A 71 8.35 20.78 15.87
C GLN A 71 9.45 20.64 14.82
N LEU A 72 9.23 19.85 13.77
CA LEU A 72 10.15 19.68 12.64
C LEU A 72 10.13 20.88 11.67
N GLY A 73 9.20 21.82 11.83
CA GLY A 73 9.07 22.98 10.95
C GLY A 73 8.51 22.65 9.57
N LEU A 74 7.72 21.57 9.44
CA LEU A 74 7.04 21.27 8.18
C LEU A 74 6.04 22.39 7.84
N ARG A 75 5.98 22.73 6.55
CA ARG A 75 5.08 23.78 6.02
C ARG A 75 3.94 23.21 5.20
N ALA A 76 4.04 21.95 4.78
CA ALA A 76 2.99 21.23 4.07
C ALA A 76 3.00 19.74 4.44
N TYR A 77 1.83 19.11 4.40
CA TYR A 77 1.71 17.67 4.60
C TYR A 77 0.69 17.05 3.64
N ASN A 78 1.12 16.01 2.94
CA ASN A 78 0.29 15.27 1.99
C ASN A 78 -0.33 14.02 2.61
N PHE A 79 -1.66 13.92 2.55
CA PHE A 79 -2.42 12.81 3.12
C PHE A 79 -3.70 12.49 2.34
N GLN A 80 -4.07 11.21 2.30
CA GLN A 80 -5.28 10.69 1.65
C GLN A 80 -6.26 10.18 2.69
N ARG A 81 -7.41 10.85 2.88
CA ARG A 81 -8.50 10.26 3.67
C ARG A 81 -9.91 10.83 3.52
N LEU A 82 -10.09 11.84 2.69
CA LEU A 82 -11.35 12.56 2.68
C LEU A 82 -12.52 11.69 2.19
N LEU A 83 -12.27 10.78 1.24
CA LEU A 83 -13.28 9.96 0.58
C LEU A 83 -12.87 8.47 0.60
N PRO A 84 -13.15 7.71 1.68
CA PRO A 84 -12.76 6.30 1.80
C PRO A 84 -13.35 5.43 0.67
N ASP A 85 -14.56 5.74 0.20
CA ASP A 85 -15.18 4.99 -0.90
C ASP A 85 -14.81 5.54 -2.29
N GLY A 86 -13.89 6.51 -2.35
CA GLY A 86 -13.58 7.32 -3.52
C GLY A 86 -14.73 8.23 -4.00
N ARG A 87 -15.92 8.15 -3.39
CA ARG A 87 -17.12 8.90 -3.78
C ARG A 87 -18.05 9.16 -2.58
N LYS A 88 -18.75 10.30 -2.62
CA LYS A 88 -19.96 10.69 -1.86
C LYS A 88 -19.82 10.80 -0.33
N ARG A 89 -19.23 9.82 0.35
CA ARG A 89 -19.14 9.78 1.81
C ARG A 89 -17.83 10.42 2.27
N ILE A 90 -17.96 11.50 3.03
CA ILE A 90 -16.82 12.14 3.70
C ILE A 90 -16.55 11.38 5.00
N ASN A 91 -15.27 11.15 5.33
CA ASN A 91 -14.86 10.63 6.62
C ASN A 91 -14.67 11.79 7.63
N PRO A 92 -15.52 11.92 8.68
CA PRO A 92 -15.40 13.01 9.66
C PRO A 92 -14.05 13.03 10.37
N ARG A 93 -13.48 11.87 10.73
CA ARG A 93 -12.12 11.82 11.29
C ARG A 93 -11.04 12.25 10.32
N GLY A 94 -11.29 12.07 9.01
CA GLY A 94 -10.42 12.64 7.98
C GLY A 94 -10.42 14.16 8.03
N LEU A 95 -11.59 14.79 8.24
CA LEU A 95 -11.70 16.23 8.43
C LEU A 95 -10.98 16.70 9.70
N ASP A 96 -11.17 16.02 10.83
CA ASP A 96 -10.50 16.36 12.10
C ASP A 96 -8.97 16.42 11.94
N PHE A 97 -8.41 15.56 11.07
CA PHE A 97 -6.98 15.58 10.76
C PHE A 97 -6.58 16.80 9.92
N TYR A 98 -7.37 17.15 8.88
CA TYR A 98 -7.12 18.36 8.09
C TYR A 98 -7.24 19.63 8.94
N ASP A 99 -8.18 19.67 9.88
CA ASP A 99 -8.33 20.77 10.83
C ASP A 99 -7.10 20.88 11.75
N ALA A 100 -6.60 19.76 12.28
CA ALA A 100 -5.38 19.75 13.09
C ALA A 100 -4.14 20.26 12.33
N LEU A 101 -4.00 19.95 11.04
CA LEU A 101 -2.92 20.50 10.21
C LEU A 101 -3.02 22.02 10.09
N LEU A 102 -4.22 22.54 9.85
CA LEU A 102 -4.46 23.98 9.72
C LEU A 102 -4.19 24.71 11.03
N GLU A 103 -4.63 24.16 12.17
CA GLU A 103 -4.30 24.68 13.51
C GLU A 103 -2.79 24.69 13.78
N ALA A 104 -2.07 23.72 13.21
CA ALA A 104 -0.61 23.63 13.30
C ALA A 104 0.14 24.53 12.29
N GLU A 105 -0.57 25.31 11.48
CA GLU A 105 -0.02 26.14 10.40
C GLU A 105 0.72 25.33 9.32
N ILE A 106 0.29 24.08 9.10
CA ILE A 106 0.80 23.17 8.10
C ILE A 106 -0.21 23.10 6.95
N ALA A 107 0.21 23.43 5.73
CA ALA A 107 -0.68 23.40 4.58
C ALA A 107 -1.08 21.96 4.22
N PRO A 108 -2.37 21.59 4.25
CA PRO A 108 -2.80 20.27 3.86
C PRO A 108 -2.74 20.12 2.33
N LEU A 109 -2.11 19.04 1.87
CA LEU A 109 -2.18 18.58 0.50
C LEU A 109 -3.03 17.32 0.47
N CYS A 110 -4.20 17.39 -0.16
CA CYS A 110 -5.12 16.26 -0.20
C CYS A 110 -4.84 15.41 -1.45
N ASN A 111 -4.35 14.19 -1.24
CA ASN A 111 -4.33 13.21 -2.31
C ASN A 111 -5.67 12.47 -2.34
N LEU A 112 -6.32 12.44 -3.51
CA LEU A 112 -7.64 11.80 -3.64
C LEU A 112 -7.54 10.28 -3.81
N TYR A 113 -6.40 9.76 -4.27
CA TYR A 113 -6.24 8.33 -4.54
C TYR A 113 -4.78 7.86 -4.48
N VAL A 114 -4.49 6.87 -3.64
CA VAL A 114 -3.23 6.12 -3.62
C VAL A 114 -3.52 4.62 -3.56
N PHE A 115 -3.86 4.04 -4.71
CA PHE A 115 -3.94 2.59 -4.92
C PHE A 115 -4.85 1.79 -3.97
N ASP A 116 -5.78 2.46 -3.29
CA ASP A 116 -6.61 1.87 -2.23
C ASP A 116 -8.11 2.01 -2.49
N HIS A 117 -8.58 1.53 -3.65
CA HIS A 117 -10.01 1.62 -3.95
C HIS A 117 -10.81 0.59 -3.15
N PRO A 118 -12.11 0.87 -2.89
CA PRO A 118 -13.01 -0.06 -2.24
C PRO A 118 -13.10 -1.36 -3.00
N THR A 119 -13.14 -2.45 -2.26
CA THR A 119 -13.17 -3.78 -2.83
C THR A 119 -14.47 -4.04 -3.58
N GLU A 120 -15.58 -3.45 -3.12
CA GLU A 120 -16.88 -3.49 -3.78
C GLU A 120 -16.82 -2.90 -5.19
N LEU A 121 -15.93 -1.92 -5.43
CA LEU A 121 -15.72 -1.36 -6.76
C LEU A 121 -15.00 -2.35 -7.68
N GLU A 122 -13.99 -3.07 -7.17
CA GLU A 122 -13.31 -4.14 -7.92
C GLU A 122 -14.28 -5.27 -8.27
N ASP A 123 -15.08 -5.73 -7.29
CA ASP A 123 -16.00 -6.85 -7.44
C ASP A 123 -17.10 -6.54 -8.48
N ARG A 124 -17.63 -5.31 -8.49
CA ARG A 124 -18.60 -4.84 -9.50
C ARG A 124 -18.00 -4.81 -10.91
N ASN A 125 -16.75 -4.37 -11.04
CA ASN A 125 -16.08 -4.27 -12.34
C ASN A 125 -15.66 -5.64 -12.89
N ARG A 126 -15.53 -6.66 -12.03
CA ARG A 126 -15.06 -8.01 -12.40
C ARG A 126 -16.06 -8.88 -13.17
N HIS A 127 -17.33 -8.47 -13.34
CA HIS A 127 -18.37 -9.19 -14.10
C HIS A 127 -18.30 -10.73 -13.96
N GLY A 128 -18.27 -11.25 -12.73
CA GLY A 128 -18.35 -12.69 -12.46
C GLY A 128 -17.08 -13.52 -12.72
N ARG A 129 -15.89 -12.91 -12.92
CA ARG A 129 -14.63 -13.69 -12.98
C ARG A 129 -14.15 -14.05 -11.57
N PRO A 130 -14.03 -15.35 -11.21
CA PRO A 130 -13.61 -15.76 -9.88
C PRO A 130 -12.14 -15.37 -9.60
N VAL A 131 -11.86 -15.02 -8.34
CA VAL A 131 -10.49 -14.84 -7.82
C VAL A 131 -9.80 -16.20 -7.89
N GLN A 132 -8.76 -16.33 -8.71
CA GLN A 132 -7.94 -17.54 -8.68
C GLN A 132 -7.17 -17.55 -7.35
N PRO A 133 -7.32 -18.59 -6.50
CA PRO A 133 -6.46 -18.74 -5.35
C PRO A 133 -5.01 -18.83 -5.85
N ASN A 134 -4.14 -18.02 -5.27
CA ASN A 134 -2.78 -17.85 -5.73
C ASN A 134 -1.93 -19.05 -5.26
N THR A 135 -2.13 -20.24 -5.81
CA THR A 135 -1.34 -21.44 -5.51
C THR A 135 -0.03 -21.42 -6.28
N ARG A 136 1.00 -20.74 -5.75
CA ARG A 136 2.40 -21.10 -6.05
C ARG A 136 3.32 -20.88 -4.86
N HIS A 137 3.37 -21.89 -3.99
CA HIS A 137 4.61 -22.27 -3.30
C HIS A 137 4.69 -23.80 -3.24
N THR A 138 4.82 -24.45 -4.39
CA THR A 138 5.44 -25.77 -4.43
C THR A 138 6.94 -25.55 -4.55
N GLY A 139 7.64 -25.65 -3.42
CA GLY A 139 9.08 -25.82 -3.42
C GLY A 139 9.41 -27.11 -4.18
N GLN A 140 10.09 -26.99 -5.32
CA GLN A 140 10.85 -28.10 -5.87
C GLN A 140 12.32 -27.89 -5.52
N PRO A 141 13.00 -28.83 -4.83
CA PRO A 141 14.44 -28.77 -4.68
C PRO A 141 15.09 -29.09 -6.03
N SER A 142 16.07 -28.27 -6.44
CA SER A 142 16.83 -28.46 -7.67
C SER A 142 17.73 -29.70 -7.58
N GLY A 143 17.19 -30.87 -7.93
CA GLY A 143 17.97 -32.08 -8.19
C GLY A 143 18.22 -32.22 -9.68
N ARG A 144 19.42 -31.84 -10.15
CA ARG A 144 19.92 -32.22 -11.47
C ARG A 144 19.93 -33.75 -11.55
N ASN A 145 19.19 -34.35 -12.49
CA ASN A 145 19.48 -35.71 -12.92
C ASN A 145 19.60 -35.78 -14.44
N ARG A 146 20.82 -36.05 -14.89
CA ARG A 146 21.26 -36.08 -16.28
C ARG A 146 20.87 -37.44 -16.84
N ALA A 147 19.85 -37.49 -17.70
CA ALA A 147 19.45 -38.73 -18.35
C ALA A 147 20.55 -39.22 -19.30
N SER A 148 21.13 -40.36 -18.96
CA SER A 148 22.07 -41.15 -19.75
C SER A 148 21.36 -41.81 -20.95
N ARG A 149 21.82 -41.51 -22.18
CA ARG A 149 21.46 -42.24 -23.40
C ARG A 149 22.15 -43.61 -23.40
N PRO A 150 21.47 -44.74 -23.71
CA PRO A 150 22.17 -45.94 -24.12
C PRO A 150 22.39 -45.93 -25.63
N SER A 151 23.64 -46.15 -26.04
CA SER A 151 24.04 -46.50 -27.40
C SER A 151 23.82 -47.99 -27.63
N ARG A 152 23.32 -48.39 -28.80
CA ARG A 152 23.60 -49.73 -29.37
C ARG A 152 23.67 -49.64 -30.90
N ARG A 153 24.88 -49.87 -31.43
CA ARG A 153 25.15 -50.36 -32.79
C ARG A 153 25.17 -51.90 -32.73
N GLY A 154 24.71 -52.55 -33.80
CA GLY A 154 25.06 -53.95 -34.12
C GLY A 154 24.02 -54.65 -35.03
N PRO A 155 24.39 -55.35 -36.14
CA PRO A 155 23.55 -55.49 -37.33
C PRO A 155 23.14 -56.98 -37.64
N PRO A 156 22.79 -57.41 -38.89
CA PRO A 156 21.55 -58.15 -39.26
C PRO A 156 21.80 -59.65 -39.58
N PRO A 157 20.83 -60.50 -40.06
CA PRO A 157 20.51 -60.59 -41.51
C PRO A 157 19.11 -61.17 -41.93
N ARG A 158 18.77 -60.89 -43.21
CA ARG A 158 18.09 -61.68 -44.29
C ARG A 158 16.89 -62.62 -43.99
N ARG A 159 15.79 -62.38 -44.71
CA ARG A 159 15.23 -63.29 -45.74
C ARG A 159 14.45 -62.50 -46.78
#